data_AF-A0A6B3HBM0-F1
#
_entry.id   AF-A0A6B3HBM0-F1
#
_cell.length_a   1.000
_cell.length_b   1.000
_cell.length_c   1.000
_cell.angle_alpha   90.00
_cell.angle_beta   90.00
_cell.angle_gamma   90.00
#
_symmetry.space_group_name_H-M   'P 1'
#
loop_
_entity.id
_entity.type
_entity.pdbx_description
1 polymer ?
#
loop_
_entity_poly.entity_id
_entity_poly.type
_entity_poly.pdbx_seq_one_letter_code
_entity_poly.pdbx_strand_id
1 'polypeptide(L)'
;ATALTAEAARARGLELTGTLIGGWPEQPGLAERCNTEDLAEAAGAPLLGAVPWGAGSLSPEAFRAAAPKWLAPELGGRWDAAGFRESWAAG
;
A
#
# COMPACT_ATOMS: atom_id res chain seq x y z
N ALA A 1 11.45 3.33 7.73
CA ALA A 1 11.18 2.14 8.56
C ALA A 1 11.13 0.86 7.74
N THR A 2 10.44 0.84 6.59
CA THR A 2 10.25 -0.34 5.72
C THR A 2 11.51 -1.15 5.44
N ALA A 3 12.61 -0.49 5.03
CA ALA A 3 13.87 -1.19 4.74
C ALA A 3 14.41 -2.00 5.93
N LEU A 4 14.42 -1.40 7.13
CA LEU A 4 14.89 -2.06 8.35
C LEU A 4 14.00 -3.24 8.75
N THR A 5 12.67 -3.08 8.61
CA THR A 5 11.72 -4.17 8.87
C THR A 5 11.92 -5.33 7.89
N ALA A 6 12.14 -5.02 6.61
CA ALA A 6 12.35 -6.03 5.57
C ALA A 6 13.68 -6.75 5.74
N GLU A 7 14.76 -6.02 6.06
CA GLU A 7 16.05 -6.60 6.40
C GLU A 7 15.93 -7.55 7.60
N ALA A 8 15.27 -7.10 8.67
CA ALA A 8 15.04 -7.90 9.87
C ALA A 8 14.21 -9.17 9.60
N ALA A 9 13.24 -9.12 8.69
CA ALA A 9 12.45 -10.28 8.27
C ALA A 9 13.32 -11.27 7.48
N ARG A 10 14.07 -10.78 6.48
CA ARG A 10 14.99 -11.58 5.67
C ARG A 10 16.09 -12.25 6.50
N ALA A 11 16.66 -11.53 7.46
CA ALA A 11 17.66 -12.07 8.39
C ALA A 11 17.12 -13.24 9.25
N ARG A 12 15.79 -13.39 9.35
CA ARG A 12 15.12 -14.49 10.05
C ARG A 12 14.57 -15.56 9.10
N GLY A 13 14.84 -15.47 7.80
CA GLY A 13 14.33 -16.39 6.79
C GLY A 13 12.83 -16.23 6.50
N LEU A 14 12.26 -15.05 6.78
CA LEU A 14 10.86 -14.75 6.47
C LEU A 14 10.76 -14.08 5.10
N GLU A 15 9.96 -14.69 4.22
CA GLU A 15 9.58 -14.11 2.94
C GLU A 15 8.47 -13.08 3.11
N LEU A 16 8.63 -11.92 2.48
CA LEU A 16 7.62 -10.87 2.48
C LEU A 16 6.69 -11.04 1.28
N THR A 17 5.41 -11.34 1.53
CA THR A 17 4.40 -11.40 0.47
C THR A 17 4.19 -10.04 -0.21
N GLY A 18 4.34 -8.94 0.54
CA GLY A 18 4.18 -7.59 0.02
C GLY A 18 4.07 -6.54 1.12
N THR A 19 3.77 -5.31 0.71
CA THR A 19 3.54 -4.15 1.58
C THR A 19 2.16 -3.55 1.38
N LEU A 20 1.65 -2.87 2.40
CA LEU A 20 0.42 -2.10 2.34
C LEU A 20 0.68 -0.71 2.92
N ILE A 21 0.22 0.33 2.23
CA ILE A 21 0.16 1.67 2.82
C ILE A 21 -1.06 1.72 3.73
N GLY A 22 -0.83 1.80 5.04
CA GLY A 22 -1.89 1.81 6.05
C GLY A 22 -2.73 3.09 6.10
N GLY A 23 -2.34 4.12 5.33
CA GLY A 23 -3.05 5.37 5.26
C GLY A 23 -2.61 6.23 4.09
N TRP A 24 -3.49 6.42 3.13
CA TRP A 24 -3.29 7.26 1.95
C TRP A 24 -4.19 8.50 2.01
N PRO A 25 -3.64 9.72 1.86
CA PRO A 25 -4.43 10.94 1.82
C PRO A 25 -5.19 11.08 0.50
N GLU A 26 -6.31 11.82 0.53
CA GLU A 26 -7.04 12.20 -0.69
C GLU A 26 -6.22 13.15 -1.58
N GLN A 27 -5.35 13.96 -0.97
CA GLN A 27 -4.45 14.88 -1.65
C GLN A 27 -3.00 14.59 -1.22
N PRO A 28 -2.32 13.60 -1.83
CA PRO A 28 -0.93 13.30 -1.53
C PRO A 28 0.00 14.41 -2.01
N GLY A 29 0.90 14.82 -1.12
CA GLY A 29 2.00 15.71 -1.44
C GLY A 29 3.12 14.98 -2.19
N LEU A 30 4.17 15.71 -2.56
CA LEU A 30 5.30 15.15 -3.30
C LEU A 30 5.95 13.97 -2.57
N ALA A 31 6.11 14.07 -1.25
CA ALA A 31 6.72 13.03 -0.44
C ALA A 31 5.91 11.72 -0.52
N GLU A 32 4.59 11.79 -0.36
CA GLU A 32 3.73 10.62 -0.43
C GLU A 32 3.79 9.95 -1.81
N ARG A 33 3.83 10.74 -2.88
CA ARG A 33 3.90 10.24 -4.26
C ARG A 33 5.23 9.54 -4.55
N CYS A 34 6.36 10.20 -4.27
CA CYS A 34 7.70 9.60 -4.46
C CYS A 34 7.87 8.31 -3.65
N ASN A 35 7.37 8.30 -2.40
CA ASN A 35 7.48 7.13 -1.54
C ASN A 35 6.79 5.87 -2.10
N THR A 36 5.82 5.99 -3.01
CA THR A 36 5.13 4.80 -3.56
C THR A 36 6.05 3.91 -4.41
N GLU A 37 7.07 4.49 -5.03
CA GLU A 37 8.11 3.77 -5.79
C GLU A 37 9.14 3.21 -4.81
N ASP A 38 9.65 4.06 -3.92
CA ASP A 38 10.68 3.71 -2.92
C ASP A 38 10.22 2.60 -1.95
N LEU A 39 8.92 2.52 -1.64
CA LEU A 39 8.39 1.53 -0.68
C LEU A 39 8.55 0.09 -1.17
N ALA A 40 8.26 -0.15 -2.45
CA ALA A 40 8.39 -1.50 -3.02
C ALA A 40 9.86 -1.92 -3.11
N GLU A 41 10.74 -0.99 -3.49
CA GLU A 41 12.18 -1.22 -3.54
C GLU A 41 12.75 -1.49 -2.13
N ALA A 42 12.45 -0.63 -1.16
CA ALA A 42 12.91 -0.75 0.21
C ALA A 42 12.45 -2.06 0.87
N ALA A 43 11.23 -2.52 0.56
CA ALA A 43 10.72 -3.78 1.05
C ALA A 43 11.35 -5.01 0.34
N GLY A 44 11.76 -4.85 -0.92
CA GLY A 44 12.05 -5.98 -1.80
C GLY A 44 10.81 -6.84 -2.06
N ALA A 45 9.62 -6.24 -1.99
CA ALA A 45 8.33 -6.93 -2.07
C ALA A 45 7.29 -5.99 -2.71
N PRO A 46 6.28 -6.52 -3.42
CA PRO A 46 5.32 -5.70 -4.14
C PRO A 46 4.47 -4.85 -3.19
N LEU A 47 4.02 -3.69 -3.66
CA LEU A 47 2.94 -2.94 -3.01
C LEU A 47 1.62 -3.61 -3.38
N LEU A 48 0.87 -4.08 -2.37
CA LEU A 48 -0.37 -4.83 -2.52
C LEU A 48 -1.62 -4.01 -2.18
N GLY A 49 -1.48 -2.70 -1.97
CA GLY A 49 -2.60 -1.85 -1.63
C GLY A 49 -2.27 -0.58 -0.87
N ALA A 50 -3.27 0.31 -0.85
CA ALA A 50 -3.25 1.56 -0.13
C ALA A 50 -4.62 1.82 0.49
N VAL A 51 -4.67 1.83 1.82
CA VAL A 51 -5.90 2.07 2.59
C VAL A 51 -6.09 3.58 2.75
N PRO A 52 -7.26 4.15 2.46
CA PRO A 52 -7.49 5.59 2.61
C PRO A 52 -7.47 6.01 4.09
N TRP A 53 -7.04 7.24 4.35
CA TRP A 53 -7.24 7.85 5.67
C TRP A 53 -8.71 7.81 6.10
N GLY A 54 -8.94 7.58 7.39
CA GLY A 54 -10.28 7.49 7.94
C GLY A 54 -11.00 6.15 7.71
N ALA A 55 -10.39 5.17 7.04
CA ALA A 55 -10.99 3.85 6.84
C ALA A 55 -11.44 3.19 8.16
N GLY A 56 -10.67 3.36 9.24
CA GLY A 56 -11.01 2.83 10.56
C GLY A 56 -12.26 3.44 11.21
N SER A 57 -12.75 4.57 10.70
CA SER A 57 -13.96 5.25 11.19
C SER A 57 -15.22 4.91 10.38
N LEU A 58 -15.08 4.13 9.30
CA LEU A 58 -16.21 3.73 8.47
C LEU A 58 -17.14 2.77 9.24
N SER A 59 -18.43 2.81 8.92
CA SER A 59 -19.34 1.75 9.36
C SER A 59 -18.89 0.40 8.80
N PRO A 60 -19.20 -0.72 9.47
CA PRO A 60 -18.82 -2.05 8.97
C PRO A 60 -19.29 -2.33 7.53
N GLU A 61 -20.46 -1.80 7.15
CA GLU A 61 -20.99 -1.92 5.79
C GLU A 61 -20.18 -1.11 4.78
N ALA A 62 -19.92 0.17 5.08
CA ALA A 62 -19.14 1.04 4.22
C ALA A 62 -17.70 0.52 4.05
N PHE A 63 -17.09 0.01 5.12
CA PHE A 63 -15.78 -0.61 5.09
C PHE A 63 -15.75 -1.82 4.15
N ARG A 64 -16.69 -2.78 4.32
CA ARG A 64 -16.75 -3.98 3.46
C ARG A 64 -16.98 -3.64 1.99
N ALA A 65 -17.81 -2.65 1.70
CA ALA A 65 -18.08 -2.23 0.33
C ALA A 65 -16.84 -1.59 -0.34
N ALA A 66 -16.05 -0.84 0.43
CA ALA A 66 -14.90 -0.11 -0.08
C ALA A 66 -13.59 -0.92 -0.08
N ALA A 67 -13.39 -1.82 0.89
CA ALA A 67 -12.15 -2.58 1.10
C ALA A 67 -11.59 -3.29 -0.14
N PRO A 68 -12.40 -3.91 -1.02
CA PRO A 68 -11.86 -4.51 -2.23
C PRO A 68 -11.13 -3.50 -3.13
N LYS A 69 -11.46 -2.21 -3.09
CA LYS A 69 -10.76 -1.17 -3.89
C LYS A 69 -9.38 -0.81 -3.33
N TRP A 70 -9.03 -1.24 -2.13
CA TRP A 70 -7.78 -0.84 -1.46
C TRP A 70 -6.71 -1.91 -1.50
N LEU A 71 -7.10 -3.16 -1.79
CA LEU A 71 -6.26 -4.35 -1.72
C LEU A 71 -6.12 -4.98 -3.11
N ALA A 72 -4.92 -5.49 -3.42
CA ALA A 72 -4.63 -6.19 -4.65
C ALA A 72 -5.35 -7.56 -4.71
N PRO A 73 -5.46 -8.19 -5.90
CA PRO A 73 -6.10 -9.49 -6.06
C PRO A 73 -5.52 -10.60 -5.17
N GLU A 74 -4.23 -10.56 -4.88
CA GLU A 74 -3.53 -11.48 -3.97
C GLU A 74 -4.12 -11.46 -2.54
N LEU A 75 -4.74 -10.35 -2.16
CA LEU A 75 -5.42 -10.15 -0.88
C LEU A 75 -6.96 -10.16 -1.02
N GLY A 76 -7.49 -10.59 -2.16
CA GLY A 76 -8.93 -10.70 -2.42
C GLY A 76 -9.63 -9.39 -2.83
N GLY A 77 -8.86 -8.36 -3.19
CA GLY A 77 -9.40 -7.11 -3.71
C GLY A 77 -9.29 -6.98 -5.23
N ARG A 78 -9.28 -5.74 -5.70
CA ARG A 78 -9.27 -5.34 -7.12
C ARG A 78 -8.46 -4.07 -7.37
N TRP A 79 -7.65 -3.66 -6.39
CA TRP A 79 -6.72 -2.55 -6.53
C TRP A 79 -5.57 -2.94 -7.46
N ASP A 80 -5.05 -1.99 -8.22
CA ASP A 80 -3.93 -2.17 -9.14
C ASP A 80 -2.81 -1.19 -8.81
N ALA A 81 -1.59 -1.72 -8.64
CA ALA A 81 -0.41 -0.94 -8.31
C ALA A 81 0.01 0.00 -9.45
N ALA A 82 -0.14 -0.44 -10.71
CA ALA A 82 0.25 0.38 -11.86
C ALA A 82 -0.67 1.60 -11.98
N GLY A 83 -1.98 1.38 -12.07
CA GLY A 83 -2.97 2.46 -12.13
C GLY A 83 -2.95 3.38 -10.92
N PHE A 84 -2.64 2.86 -9.72
CA PHE A 84 -2.45 3.69 -8.53
C PHE A 84 -1.25 4.63 -8.66
N ARG A 85 -0.10 4.12 -9.12
CA ARG A 85 1.09 4.96 -9.34
C ARG A 85 0.84 5.98 -10.44
N GLU A 86 0.23 5.59 -11.55
CA GLU A 86 -0.12 6.51 -12.63
C GLU A 86 -1.03 7.65 -12.17
N SER A 87 -2.01 7.35 -11.30
CA SER A 87 -2.91 8.36 -10.72
C SER A 87 -2.17 9.44 -9.91
N TRP A 88 -0.94 9.17 -9.51
CA TRP A 88 -0.10 10.03 -8.69
C TRP A 88 1.29 10.28 -9.29
N ALA A 89 1.52 9.87 -10.53
CA ALA A 89 2.77 10.16 -11.22
C ALA A 89 2.89 11.68 -11.37
N ALA A 90 4.08 12.22 -11.12
CA ALA A 90 4.31 13.65 -11.21
C ALA A 90 4.00 14.15 -12.63
N GLY A 91 2.97 15.00 -12.75
CA GLY A 91 2.81 15.92 -13.88
C GLY A 91 3.69 17.14 -13.71
#